data_AF-A0A7Y5S7Z0-F1
#
_entry.id   AF-A0A7Y5S7Z0-F1
#
_cell.length_a   1.000
_cell.length_b   1.000
_cell.length_c   1.000
_cell.angle_alpha   90.00
_cell.angle_beta   90.00
_cell.angle_gamma   90.00
#
_symmetry.space_group_name_H-M   'P 1'
#
loop_
_entity.id
_entity.type
_entity.pdbx_description
1 polymer ?
#
loop_
_entity_poly.entity_id
_entity_poly.type
_entity_poly.pdbx_seq_one_letter_code
_entity_poly.pdbx_strand_id
1 'polypeptide(L)'
;MPLRGFRPGGPRREESNPVGGFGASTEQDQDRGPESAPARSIDRGERLRGLGLGIRLVHEDDDVIVVDKPTGVVTAVMLTEGGLPSSTPCVFGQIKRHVKMRSRRRGTRVWIIHRLDKEASGLLVFAKSEAAYESLKEQFRTKRVHRLYTAVVEGELQGQGPQATGTITTFVAEGADGLMHSVREPARHARDGGRDDSAGHDNTPQLAVTHYRVVEVGPSRTMIQVRLETGRKNQIRVHMSEMGHPLIGDWRYRGTGPKECDDPMGRVCLHATELGFTHPTTGESMRFTSPAPEEFRRLTRRGGSRTPETAEEPAPERPMPQVSNSSWDHVAGWYDQLLKHGRSDHHRDVIMPGTLRLLELKPGQRILDVACGQGILTRKLAESGADAVGVDASEKLIDAARRWAKVAARPARFEVGDARAIDPKLGEFDGVACVMALMNIDPILPLMRGVTNALKQGGRFVMVILHPAFRAPGRTSWGWEYERSRRGHRMGGPMESEQSETPPRQYRRVDGYLTQEPTAIVMNPGEVSSGKEPITTWTFNRPIQAYVRAVAEAGMVVDAIEEWASARRSAPGPKADEENRARREIPMFLAMRARKM
;
A
#
# COMPACT_ATOMS: atom_id res chain seq x y z
N MET A 1 36.16 34.84 59.58
CA MET A 1 34.93 35.10 58.79
C MET A 1 35.35 35.52 57.38
N PRO A 2 34.67 35.14 56.29
CA PRO A 2 33.73 34.03 56.06
C PRO A 2 34.27 33.01 55.00
N LEU A 3 33.37 32.09 54.60
CA LEU A 3 33.37 31.18 53.44
C LEU A 3 33.89 29.73 53.63
N ARG A 4 32.94 28.78 53.55
CA ARG A 4 33.15 27.33 53.43
C ARG A 4 32.97 26.90 51.97
N GLY A 5 34.03 26.35 51.37
CA GLY A 5 33.97 25.28 50.36
C GLY A 5 34.12 23.92 51.08
N PHE A 6 34.09 22.73 50.48
CA PHE A 6 34.15 22.24 49.10
C PHE A 6 33.75 20.74 49.18
N ARG A 7 33.23 20.15 48.09
CA ARG A 7 32.94 18.70 47.90
C ARG A 7 34.24 17.87 47.71
N PRO A 8 34.26 16.56 47.32
CA PRO A 8 33.23 15.48 47.26
C PRO A 8 33.72 14.08 47.78
N GLY A 9 32.82 13.09 47.82
CA GLY A 9 33.18 11.65 47.84
C GLY A 9 31.96 10.72 47.84
N GLY A 10 31.83 9.83 46.86
CA GLY A 10 31.02 8.60 46.95
C GLY A 10 31.93 7.39 47.19
N PRO A 11 31.53 6.12 46.92
CA PRO A 11 30.20 5.48 46.91
C PRO A 11 30.19 4.14 47.73
N ARG A 12 29.03 3.47 47.90
CA ARG A 12 28.76 2.01 48.24
C ARG A 12 27.39 1.90 48.95
N ARG A 13 26.60 0.82 48.98
CA ARG A 13 26.37 -0.48 48.26
C ARG A 13 25.11 -1.12 48.95
N GLU A 14 24.65 -2.28 48.44
CA GLU A 14 23.71 -3.29 49.00
C GLU A 14 22.22 -3.16 48.58
N GLU A 15 21.63 -4.09 47.80
CA GLU A 15 21.21 -5.51 48.08
C GLU A 15 20.03 -5.57 49.09
N SER A 16 18.95 -6.36 48.98
CA SER A 16 18.45 -7.41 48.08
C SER A 16 16.99 -7.78 48.49
N ASN A 17 16.14 -8.17 47.52
CA ASN A 17 14.95 -9.10 47.50
C ASN A 17 13.87 -9.11 48.65
N PRO A 18 12.69 -9.79 48.54
CA PRO A 18 12.13 -10.68 47.49
C PRO A 18 10.61 -10.50 47.15
N VAL A 19 10.21 -11.15 46.03
CA VAL A 19 8.96 -11.94 45.78
C VAL A 19 7.58 -11.38 46.18
N GLY A 20 6.71 -11.26 45.18
CA GLY A 20 5.25 -11.25 45.33
C GLY A 20 4.56 -11.25 43.96
N GLY A 21 4.48 -12.41 43.31
CA GLY A 21 3.73 -12.55 42.05
C GLY A 21 2.23 -12.60 42.28
N PHE A 22 1.45 -11.91 41.46
CA PHE A 22 0.08 -12.30 41.12
C PHE A 22 -0.22 -11.84 39.68
N GLY A 23 -0.72 -12.78 38.89
CA GLY A 23 -0.92 -12.65 37.45
C GLY A 23 -1.89 -11.53 37.07
N ALA A 24 -1.65 -10.94 35.91
CA ALA A 24 -2.58 -10.01 35.29
C ALA A 24 -2.76 -10.41 33.83
N SER A 25 -3.85 -11.14 33.62
CA SER A 25 -4.54 -11.33 32.37
C SER A 25 -4.81 -9.99 31.68
N THR A 26 -4.34 -9.92 30.44
CA THR A 26 -4.95 -9.32 29.25
C THR A 26 -6.28 -8.61 29.45
N GLU A 27 -6.36 -7.37 28.95
CA GLU A 27 -7.50 -6.78 28.23
C GLU A 27 -7.12 -5.30 27.99
N GLN A 28 -7.12 -4.72 26.80
CA GLN A 28 -8.06 -4.93 25.71
C GLN A 28 -7.59 -4.18 24.43
N ASP A 29 -7.41 -4.97 23.38
CA ASP A 29 -7.66 -4.66 21.97
C ASP A 29 -9.11 -4.16 21.75
N GLN A 30 -9.52 -3.84 20.52
CA GLN A 30 -10.93 -3.63 20.06
C GLN A 30 -11.41 -2.16 19.96
N ASP A 31 -10.99 -1.43 18.91
CA ASP A 31 -11.95 -0.74 18.01
C ASP A 31 -11.32 -0.42 16.63
N ARG A 32 -10.53 -1.37 16.10
CA ARG A 32 -10.09 -1.37 14.70
C ARG A 32 -11.25 -1.91 13.87
N GLY A 33 -11.54 -1.36 12.68
CA GLY A 33 -12.47 -2.00 11.73
C GLY A 33 -11.83 -3.24 11.09
N PRO A 34 -12.61 -4.14 10.48
CA PRO A 34 -12.06 -5.39 9.92
C PRO A 34 -11.05 -5.17 8.77
N GLU A 35 -10.96 -3.96 8.22
CA GLU A 35 -9.91 -3.57 7.27
C GLU A 35 -8.52 -3.38 7.87
N SER A 36 -8.42 -3.04 9.15
CA SER A 36 -7.13 -2.79 9.83
C SER A 36 -6.67 -3.94 10.72
N ALA A 37 -7.46 -5.00 10.85
CA ALA A 37 -7.01 -6.23 11.49
C ALA A 37 -5.92 -6.92 10.66
N PRO A 38 -4.86 -7.47 11.29
CA PRO A 38 -3.90 -8.29 10.57
C PRO A 38 -4.62 -9.48 9.92
N ALA A 39 -4.37 -9.70 8.63
CA ALA A 39 -4.94 -10.84 7.94
C ALA A 39 -4.31 -12.14 8.47
N ARG A 40 -5.13 -13.01 9.04
CA ARG A 40 -4.74 -14.39 9.32
C ARG A 40 -4.71 -15.12 7.98
N SER A 41 -3.51 -15.36 7.44
CA SER A 41 -3.33 -16.02 6.16
C SER A 41 -3.39 -17.54 6.31
N ILE A 42 -4.16 -18.20 5.45
CA ILE A 42 -4.04 -19.64 5.26
C ILE A 42 -2.75 -19.89 4.47
N ASP A 43 -1.67 -20.29 5.14
CA ASP A 43 -0.46 -20.72 4.44
C ASP A 43 -0.71 -22.08 3.76
N ARG A 44 -0.23 -22.26 2.53
CA ARG A 44 -0.43 -23.51 1.76
C ARG A 44 0.27 -24.71 2.42
N GLY A 45 1.22 -24.46 3.32
CA GLY A 45 1.94 -25.49 4.09
C GLY A 45 1.26 -25.95 5.40
N GLU A 46 0.30 -25.19 5.93
CA GLU A 46 -0.42 -25.60 7.14
C GLU A 46 -1.49 -26.64 6.81
N ARG A 47 -1.44 -27.82 7.45
CA ARG A 47 -2.50 -28.83 7.35
C ARG A 47 -3.75 -28.35 8.10
N LEU A 48 -4.52 -27.46 7.48
CA LEU A 48 -5.85 -27.13 7.96
C LEU A 48 -6.71 -28.39 8.02
N ARG A 49 -7.52 -28.49 9.06
CA ARG A 49 -8.38 -29.65 9.28
C ARG A 49 -9.50 -29.67 8.25
N GLY A 50 -9.60 -30.77 7.49
CA GLY A 50 -10.70 -31.00 6.55
C GLY A 50 -12.01 -31.36 7.25
N LEU A 51 -13.12 -30.82 6.76
CA LEU A 51 -14.48 -31.12 7.24
C LEU A 51 -15.25 -32.07 6.30
N GLY A 52 -14.57 -32.69 5.33
CA GLY A 52 -15.20 -33.45 4.24
C GLY A 52 -15.60 -32.57 3.06
N LEU A 53 -15.87 -33.19 1.90
CA LEU A 53 -16.17 -32.52 0.63
C LEU A 53 -15.11 -31.51 0.16
N GLY A 54 -13.88 -31.59 0.66
CA GLY A 54 -12.81 -30.62 0.38
C GLY A 54 -12.91 -29.30 1.15
N ILE A 55 -13.83 -29.17 2.12
CA ILE A 55 -13.99 -27.98 2.95
C ILE A 55 -12.86 -27.91 3.98
N ARG A 56 -12.19 -26.76 4.06
CA ARG A 56 -11.10 -26.53 5.03
C ARG A 56 -11.60 -25.66 6.16
N LEU A 57 -11.37 -26.07 7.41
CA LEU A 57 -11.63 -25.25 8.58
C LEU A 57 -10.53 -24.21 8.72
N VAL A 58 -10.90 -22.92 8.73
CA VAL A 58 -9.95 -21.79 8.82
C VAL A 58 -9.90 -21.26 10.25
N HIS A 59 -11.05 -21.10 10.88
CA HIS A 59 -11.17 -20.62 12.25
C HIS A 59 -12.44 -21.17 12.90
N GLU A 60 -12.39 -21.49 14.18
CA GLU A 60 -13.54 -21.88 14.98
C GLU A 60 -13.36 -21.45 16.43
N ASP A 61 -14.37 -20.78 16.96
CA ASP A 61 -14.53 -20.50 18.39
C ASP A 61 -15.97 -20.81 18.83
N ASP A 62 -16.40 -20.30 19.98
CA ASP A 62 -17.74 -20.54 20.52
C ASP A 62 -18.86 -19.85 19.71
N ASP A 63 -18.55 -18.79 18.97
CA ASP A 63 -19.51 -17.88 18.35
C ASP A 63 -19.49 -17.96 16.82
N VAL A 64 -18.33 -18.19 16.21
CA VAL A 64 -18.16 -18.18 14.75
C VAL A 64 -17.35 -19.38 14.26
N ILE A 65 -17.64 -19.79 13.03
CA ILE A 65 -16.84 -20.75 12.27
C ILE A 65 -16.61 -20.22 10.86
N VAL A 66 -15.34 -20.10 10.49
CA VAL A 66 -14.88 -19.66 9.18
C VAL A 66 -14.31 -20.86 8.44
N VAL A 67 -14.77 -21.06 7.22
CA VAL A 67 -14.33 -22.15 6.35
C VAL A 67 -13.91 -21.63 5.00
N ASP A 68 -13.00 -22.34 4.36
CA ASP A 68 -12.72 -22.17 2.93
C ASP A 68 -13.48 -23.26 2.15
N LYS A 69 -14.42 -22.80 1.34
CA LYS A 69 -15.32 -23.61 0.54
C LYS A 69 -14.66 -23.95 -0.81
N PRO A 70 -14.61 -25.23 -1.21
CA PRO A 70 -14.18 -25.60 -2.54
C PRO A 70 -15.26 -25.28 -3.60
N THR A 71 -14.85 -25.19 -4.85
CA THR A 71 -15.79 -25.08 -5.98
C THR A 71 -16.67 -26.33 -6.08
N GLY A 72 -17.85 -26.21 -6.67
CA GLY A 72 -18.76 -27.32 -6.97
C GLY A 72 -19.68 -27.75 -5.81
N VAL A 73 -19.42 -27.30 -4.58
CA VAL A 73 -20.26 -27.60 -3.42
C VAL A 73 -21.27 -26.48 -3.19
N VAL A 74 -22.54 -26.77 -2.91
CA VAL A 74 -23.52 -25.73 -2.55
C VAL A 74 -23.32 -25.26 -1.11
N THR A 75 -23.48 -23.96 -0.84
CA THR A 75 -23.38 -23.44 0.54
C THR A 75 -24.45 -24.04 1.44
N ALA A 76 -25.71 -24.00 0.99
CA ALA A 76 -26.85 -24.62 1.63
C ALA A 76 -27.90 -25.00 0.58
N VAL A 77 -28.63 -26.07 0.83
CA VAL A 77 -29.81 -26.48 0.05
C VAL A 77 -31.06 -25.84 0.63
N MET A 78 -31.95 -25.36 -0.25
CA MET A 78 -33.33 -25.05 0.12
C MET A 78 -34.08 -26.36 0.39
N LEU A 79 -35.05 -26.31 1.31
CA LEU A 79 -36.00 -27.41 1.47
C LEU A 79 -36.80 -27.53 0.17
N THR A 80 -36.94 -28.74 -0.38
CA THR A 80 -37.80 -28.96 -1.55
C THR A 80 -39.26 -28.75 -1.14
N GLU A 81 -40.13 -28.40 -2.09
CA GLU A 81 -41.58 -28.49 -1.89
C GLU A 81 -41.90 -29.92 -1.40
N GLY A 82 -42.50 -30.03 -0.21
CA GLY A 82 -42.67 -31.29 0.52
C GLY A 82 -41.83 -31.42 1.79
N GLY A 83 -40.96 -30.45 2.11
CA GLY A 83 -40.27 -30.36 3.42
C GLY A 83 -39.20 -31.43 3.69
N LEU A 84 -38.94 -32.32 2.74
CA LEU A 84 -37.89 -33.34 2.84
C LEU A 84 -36.51 -32.67 2.72
N PRO A 85 -35.58 -32.93 3.65
CA PRO A 85 -34.23 -32.42 3.53
C PRO A 85 -33.56 -33.06 2.31
N SER A 86 -33.17 -32.25 1.33
CA SER A 86 -32.35 -32.72 0.20
C SER A 86 -31.10 -33.40 0.75
N SER A 87 -30.86 -34.66 0.37
CA SER A 87 -29.67 -35.44 0.73
C SER A 87 -28.39 -34.92 0.08
N THR A 88 -28.48 -33.84 -0.72
CA THR A 88 -27.36 -33.22 -1.41
C THR A 88 -26.31 -32.72 -0.40
N PRO A 89 -25.07 -33.23 -0.48
CA PRO A 89 -23.99 -32.76 0.38
C PRO A 89 -23.73 -31.25 0.19
N CYS A 90 -23.75 -30.50 1.29
CA CYS A 90 -23.55 -29.04 1.29
C CYS A 90 -22.62 -28.59 2.42
N VAL A 91 -22.08 -27.37 2.31
CA VAL A 91 -21.17 -26.79 3.32
C VAL A 91 -21.84 -26.72 4.69
N PHE A 92 -23.06 -26.19 4.73
CA PHE A 92 -23.82 -26.05 5.98
C PHE A 92 -24.08 -27.39 6.67
N GLY A 93 -24.33 -28.46 5.90
CA GLY A 93 -24.50 -29.81 6.42
C GLY A 93 -23.24 -30.36 7.08
N GLN A 94 -22.07 -30.16 6.47
CA GLN A 94 -20.79 -30.58 7.04
C GLN A 94 -20.44 -29.80 8.32
N ILE A 95 -20.70 -28.49 8.34
CA ILE A 95 -20.50 -27.67 9.53
C ILE A 95 -21.43 -28.11 10.66
N LYS A 96 -22.72 -28.32 10.39
CA LYS A 96 -23.66 -28.87 11.37
C LYS A 96 -23.19 -30.21 11.94
N ARG A 97 -22.73 -31.12 11.07
CA ARG A 97 -22.19 -32.41 11.49
C ARG A 97 -20.97 -32.25 12.38
N HIS A 98 -20.01 -31.43 11.97
CA HIS A 98 -18.80 -31.14 12.74
C HIS A 98 -19.11 -30.55 14.11
N VAL A 99 -19.93 -29.49 14.17
CA VAL A 99 -20.34 -28.85 15.43
C VAL A 99 -21.10 -29.84 16.32
N LYS A 100 -21.98 -30.67 15.77
CA LYS A 100 -22.70 -31.71 16.53
C LYS A 100 -21.74 -32.75 17.15
N MET A 101 -20.66 -33.11 16.46
CA MET A 101 -19.69 -34.10 16.94
C MET A 101 -18.66 -33.53 17.91
N ARG A 102 -18.31 -32.25 17.79
CA ARG A 102 -17.17 -31.63 18.49
C ARG A 102 -17.57 -30.60 19.55
N SER A 103 -18.78 -30.05 19.49
CA SER A 103 -19.20 -29.04 20.45
C SER A 103 -19.30 -29.62 21.85
N ARG A 104 -18.71 -28.91 22.82
CA ARG A 104 -18.83 -29.20 24.25
C ARG A 104 -20.22 -28.87 24.77
N ARG A 105 -20.94 -27.96 24.10
CA ARG A 105 -22.31 -27.56 24.43
C ARG A 105 -23.29 -28.42 23.63
N ARG A 106 -24.03 -29.27 24.33
CA ARG A 106 -25.05 -30.12 23.72
C ARG A 106 -26.14 -29.22 23.12
N GLY A 107 -26.41 -29.38 21.82
CA GLY A 107 -27.46 -28.60 21.13
C GLY A 107 -27.01 -27.29 20.47
N THR A 108 -25.70 -27.01 20.33
CA THR A 108 -25.21 -25.86 19.56
C THR A 108 -25.83 -25.84 18.16
N ARG A 109 -26.53 -24.75 17.85
CA ARG A 109 -27.12 -24.49 16.54
C ARG A 109 -26.11 -23.75 15.67
N VAL A 110 -26.25 -23.92 14.36
CA VAL A 110 -25.42 -23.22 13.36
C VAL A 110 -26.36 -22.46 12.44
N TRP A 111 -26.05 -21.21 12.16
CA TRP A 111 -26.81 -20.34 11.26
C TRP A 111 -25.96 -19.87 10.09
N ILE A 112 -26.62 -19.72 8.94
CA ILE A 112 -26.00 -19.20 7.72
C ILE A 112 -26.06 -17.67 7.77
N ILE A 113 -24.92 -17.01 7.58
CA ILE A 113 -24.82 -15.55 7.55
C ILE A 113 -24.81 -15.04 6.11
N HIS A 114 -24.00 -15.66 5.26
CA HIS A 114 -23.91 -15.31 3.85
C HIS A 114 -23.64 -16.56 3.01
N ARG A 115 -23.75 -16.42 1.69
CA ARG A 115 -23.63 -17.52 0.75
C ARG A 115 -22.66 -17.20 -0.37
N LEU A 116 -21.95 -18.23 -0.81
CA LEU A 116 -21.26 -18.26 -2.09
C LEU A 116 -22.05 -19.15 -3.06
N ASP A 117 -21.97 -18.82 -4.34
CA ASP A 117 -22.50 -19.65 -5.42
C ASP A 117 -21.85 -21.04 -5.39
N LYS A 118 -22.53 -22.03 -5.97
CA LYS A 118 -22.02 -23.41 -6.02
C LYS A 118 -20.64 -23.44 -6.67
N GLU A 119 -20.48 -22.72 -7.76
CA GLU A 119 -19.26 -22.69 -8.57
C GLU A 119 -18.15 -21.79 -7.99
N ALA A 120 -18.50 -20.82 -7.14
CA ALA A 120 -17.53 -19.97 -6.45
C ALA A 120 -16.81 -20.73 -5.32
N SER A 121 -15.58 -20.33 -4.99
CA SER A 121 -14.80 -20.90 -3.87
C SER A 121 -14.36 -19.82 -2.89
N GLY A 122 -13.78 -20.17 -1.75
CA GLY A 122 -13.21 -19.20 -0.81
C GLY A 122 -13.96 -19.09 0.52
N LEU A 123 -13.71 -18.00 1.22
CA LEU A 123 -14.09 -17.82 2.62
C LEU A 123 -15.60 -17.66 2.85
N LEU A 124 -16.10 -18.38 3.85
CA LEU A 124 -17.47 -18.27 4.39
C LEU A 124 -17.42 -18.20 5.92
N VAL A 125 -18.37 -17.46 6.52
CA VAL A 125 -18.56 -17.43 7.98
C VAL A 125 -19.97 -17.89 8.33
N PHE A 126 -20.09 -18.67 9.40
CA PHE A 126 -21.33 -19.13 10.01
C PHE A 126 -21.33 -18.77 11.49
N ALA A 127 -22.51 -18.50 12.04
CA ALA A 127 -22.68 -18.27 13.47
C ALA A 127 -22.96 -19.60 14.19
N LYS A 128 -22.39 -19.73 15.40
CA LYS A 128 -22.58 -20.85 16.35
C LYS A 128 -23.35 -20.44 17.61
N SER A 129 -23.65 -19.15 17.75
CA SER A 129 -24.52 -18.60 18.80
C SER A 129 -25.56 -17.63 18.21
N GLU A 130 -26.64 -17.40 18.95
CA GLU A 130 -27.71 -16.48 18.54
C GLU A 130 -27.22 -15.02 18.53
N ALA A 131 -26.42 -14.62 19.52
CA ALA A 131 -25.77 -13.32 19.54
C ALA A 131 -24.86 -13.12 18.31
N ALA A 132 -24.12 -14.16 17.92
CA ALA A 132 -23.31 -14.11 16.71
C ALA A 132 -24.14 -14.01 15.43
N TYR A 133 -25.29 -14.69 15.39
CA TYR A 133 -26.20 -14.61 14.27
C TYR A 133 -26.72 -13.18 14.05
N GLU A 134 -27.28 -12.56 15.09
CA GLU A 134 -27.84 -11.20 15.00
C GLU A 134 -26.77 -10.15 14.67
N SER A 135 -25.61 -10.21 15.34
CA SER A 135 -24.52 -9.26 15.12
C SER A 135 -23.94 -9.37 13.70
N LEU A 136 -23.63 -10.59 13.23
CA LEU A 136 -23.10 -10.77 11.88
C LEU A 136 -24.12 -10.40 10.82
N LYS A 137 -25.40 -10.77 10.99
CA LYS A 137 -26.46 -10.37 10.07
C LYS A 137 -26.52 -8.85 9.94
N GLU A 138 -26.49 -8.14 11.06
CA GLU A 138 -26.49 -6.67 11.08
C GLU A 138 -25.23 -6.07 10.43
N GLN A 139 -24.05 -6.65 10.66
CA GLN A 139 -22.80 -6.19 10.02
C GLN A 139 -22.83 -6.37 8.49
N PHE A 140 -23.36 -7.50 8.00
CA PHE A 140 -23.54 -7.74 6.57
C PHE A 140 -24.58 -6.78 5.98
N ARG A 141 -25.71 -6.57 6.66
CA ARG A 141 -26.79 -5.65 6.26
C ARG A 141 -26.29 -4.19 6.18
N THR A 142 -25.48 -3.77 7.13
CA THR A 142 -24.91 -2.41 7.21
C THR A 142 -23.62 -2.24 6.40
N LYS A 143 -23.22 -3.25 5.59
CA LYS A 143 -22.04 -3.20 4.72
C LYS A 143 -20.72 -2.92 5.48
N ARG A 144 -20.65 -3.25 6.77
CA ARG A 144 -19.45 -3.10 7.62
C ARG A 144 -18.41 -4.21 7.43
N VAL A 145 -18.78 -5.27 6.72
CA VAL A 145 -17.94 -6.44 6.47
C VAL A 145 -17.02 -6.20 5.28
N HIS A 146 -15.74 -6.50 5.44
CA HIS A 146 -14.77 -6.54 4.35
C HIS A 146 -14.93 -7.82 3.54
N ARG A 147 -15.10 -7.69 2.22
CA ARG A 147 -15.15 -8.81 1.28
C ARG A 147 -14.36 -8.46 0.04
N LEU A 148 -13.35 -9.26 -0.26
CA LEU A 148 -12.55 -9.14 -1.48
C LEU A 148 -12.62 -10.46 -2.25
N TYR A 149 -13.00 -10.37 -3.52
CA TYR A 149 -13.03 -11.49 -4.43
C TYR A 149 -11.92 -11.33 -5.46
N THR A 150 -11.44 -12.45 -5.98
CA THR A 150 -10.54 -12.52 -7.12
C THR A 150 -11.19 -13.34 -8.21
N ALA A 151 -11.17 -12.82 -9.42
CA ALA A 151 -11.84 -13.43 -10.56
C ALA A 151 -11.00 -13.30 -11.83
N VAL A 152 -11.24 -14.18 -12.81
CA VAL A 152 -10.64 -14.09 -14.15
C VAL A 152 -11.78 -13.95 -15.17
N VAL A 153 -11.72 -12.92 -15.99
CA VAL A 153 -12.71 -12.60 -17.03
C VAL A 153 -12.14 -12.84 -18.43
N GLU A 154 -13.02 -13.10 -19.40
CA GLU A 154 -12.70 -13.15 -20.83
C GLU A 154 -12.38 -11.75 -21.37
N GLY A 155 -11.43 -11.69 -22.30
CA GLY A 155 -11.02 -10.47 -22.99
C GLY A 155 -10.13 -9.52 -22.19
N GLU A 156 -9.69 -8.48 -22.88
CA GLU A 156 -9.00 -7.33 -22.30
C GLU A 156 -10.03 -6.26 -21.94
N LEU A 157 -10.13 -5.93 -20.65
CA LEU A 157 -10.96 -4.82 -20.16
C LEU A 157 -10.45 -3.50 -20.79
N GLN A 158 -11.23 -2.90 -21.70
CA GLN A 158 -10.78 -1.81 -22.58
C GLN A 158 -10.22 -0.58 -21.84
N GLY A 159 -9.04 -0.09 -22.29
CA GLY A 159 -8.41 1.16 -21.83
C GLY A 159 -7.50 1.05 -20.61
N GLN A 160 -7.11 -0.17 -20.19
CA GLN A 160 -6.64 -0.44 -18.84
C GLN A 160 -5.34 -1.24 -18.81
N GLY A 161 -4.23 -0.57 -18.48
CA GLY A 161 -3.06 -1.25 -17.92
C GLY A 161 -3.38 -1.86 -16.55
N PRO A 162 -2.44 -2.60 -15.94
CA PRO A 162 -2.59 -3.09 -14.57
C PRO A 162 -2.96 -1.95 -13.61
N GLN A 163 -3.87 -2.20 -12.64
CA GLN A 163 -4.39 -1.27 -11.62
C GLN A 163 -5.58 -0.38 -11.98
N ALA A 164 -6.08 -0.41 -13.20
CA ALA A 164 -7.25 0.38 -13.51
C ALA A 164 -8.51 -0.14 -12.78
N THR A 165 -9.44 0.78 -12.48
CA THR A 165 -10.58 0.53 -11.60
C THR A 165 -11.89 0.90 -12.28
N GLY A 166 -12.97 0.22 -11.94
CA GLY A 166 -14.31 0.55 -12.43
C GLY A 166 -15.39 0.22 -11.42
N THR A 167 -16.58 0.79 -11.64
CA THR A 167 -17.79 0.51 -10.87
C THR A 167 -18.93 0.20 -11.83
N ILE A 168 -19.65 -0.89 -11.56
CA ILE A 168 -20.83 -1.31 -12.32
C ILE A 168 -22.02 -1.24 -11.38
N THR A 169 -23.00 -0.42 -11.75
CA THR A 169 -24.23 -0.18 -10.99
C THR A 169 -25.43 -0.48 -11.88
N THR A 170 -26.14 -1.56 -11.60
CA THR A 170 -27.34 -1.98 -12.34
C THR A 170 -28.37 -2.58 -11.38
N PHE A 171 -29.57 -2.90 -11.89
CA PHE A 171 -30.54 -3.70 -11.13
C PHE A 171 -30.48 -5.14 -11.63
N VAL A 172 -30.57 -6.11 -10.71
CA VAL A 172 -30.54 -7.54 -11.04
C VAL A 172 -31.88 -8.18 -10.68
N ALA A 173 -32.45 -8.94 -11.61
CA ALA A 173 -33.71 -9.69 -11.43
C ALA A 173 -33.59 -11.10 -12.03
N GLU A 174 -34.47 -12.03 -11.64
CA GLU A 174 -34.48 -13.39 -12.20
C GLU A 174 -35.27 -13.40 -13.53
N GLY A 175 -34.66 -13.89 -14.59
CA GLY A 175 -35.31 -14.06 -15.89
C GLY A 175 -36.23 -15.28 -15.90
N ALA A 176 -37.04 -15.39 -16.96
CA ALA A 176 -37.89 -16.56 -17.20
C ALA A 176 -37.08 -17.86 -17.40
N ASP A 177 -35.78 -17.74 -17.68
CA ASP A 177 -34.81 -18.84 -17.78
C ASP A 177 -34.24 -19.28 -16.42
N GLY A 178 -34.66 -18.66 -15.31
CA GLY A 178 -34.17 -18.92 -13.96
C GLY A 178 -32.76 -18.37 -13.68
N LEU A 179 -32.18 -17.61 -14.62
CA LEU A 179 -30.90 -16.93 -14.46
C LEU A 179 -31.11 -15.50 -13.99
N MET A 180 -30.15 -14.96 -13.25
CA MET A 180 -30.15 -13.54 -12.88
C MET A 180 -29.67 -12.69 -14.05
N HIS A 181 -30.37 -11.61 -14.41
CA HIS A 181 -30.00 -10.71 -15.50
C HIS A 181 -29.94 -9.27 -15.01
N SER A 182 -29.07 -8.47 -15.62
CA SER A 182 -29.13 -7.01 -15.48
C SER A 182 -30.37 -6.49 -16.21
N VAL A 183 -31.18 -5.73 -15.48
CA VAL A 183 -32.40 -5.11 -15.99
C VAL A 183 -32.29 -3.59 -15.85
N ARG A 184 -32.95 -2.87 -16.75
CA ARG A 184 -33.04 -1.41 -16.66
C ARG A 184 -33.78 -1.01 -15.39
N GLU A 185 -33.44 0.16 -14.86
CA GLU A 185 -34.10 0.73 -13.70
C GLU A 185 -35.63 0.73 -13.92
N PRO A 186 -36.41 0.06 -13.06
CA PRO A 186 -37.85 0.03 -13.23
C PRO A 186 -38.42 1.45 -13.11
N ALA A 187 -39.32 1.82 -14.02
CA ALA A 187 -39.99 3.12 -13.99
C ALA A 187 -40.83 3.25 -12.72
N ARG A 188 -40.26 3.91 -11.70
CA ARG A 188 -40.88 4.44 -10.48
C ARG A 188 -41.99 3.57 -9.87
N HIS A 189 -41.63 2.68 -8.95
CA HIS A 189 -42.36 2.46 -7.68
C HIS A 189 -41.35 1.99 -6.61
N ALA A 190 -41.50 2.50 -5.39
CA ALA A 190 -40.73 2.21 -4.16
C ALA A 190 -39.40 2.97 -3.96
N ARG A 191 -39.52 4.30 -3.75
CA ARG A 191 -38.84 4.90 -2.60
C ARG A 191 -39.53 4.37 -1.35
N ASP A 192 -39.05 3.25 -0.83
CA ASP A 192 -39.10 3.05 0.62
C ASP A 192 -37.96 2.12 1.05
N GLY A 193 -37.13 2.64 1.95
CA GLY A 193 -36.07 1.88 2.57
C GLY A 193 -36.69 0.88 3.54
N GLY A 194 -36.31 -0.40 3.41
CA GLY A 194 -36.55 -1.39 4.46
C GLY A 194 -37.33 -2.61 3.99
N ARG A 195 -36.62 -3.57 3.39
CA ARG A 195 -36.80 -5.02 3.60
C ARG A 195 -35.71 -5.72 2.82
N ASP A 196 -34.69 -6.19 3.53
CA ASP A 196 -33.87 -7.30 3.07
C ASP A 196 -33.88 -8.34 4.21
N ASP A 197 -33.87 -9.61 3.79
CA ASP A 197 -33.65 -10.82 4.58
C ASP A 197 -34.86 -11.64 5.06
N SER A 198 -35.62 -12.21 4.11
CA SER A 198 -36.04 -13.62 4.20
C SER A 198 -36.81 -14.05 2.94
N ALA A 199 -36.43 -15.21 2.39
CA ALA A 199 -37.10 -16.02 1.36
C ALA A 199 -38.51 -15.57 0.89
N GLY A 200 -38.69 -15.31 -0.40
CA GLY A 200 -40.02 -15.27 -1.03
C GLY A 200 -40.14 -14.49 -2.34
N HIS A 201 -40.13 -15.21 -3.47
CA HIS A 201 -41.01 -15.09 -4.65
C HIS A 201 -41.27 -13.78 -5.41
N ASP A 202 -40.79 -12.60 -5.01
CA ASP A 202 -40.99 -11.41 -5.84
C ASP A 202 -39.83 -11.19 -6.80
N ASN A 203 -40.08 -11.33 -8.11
CA ASN A 203 -39.13 -11.06 -9.19
C ASN A 203 -38.86 -9.55 -9.36
N THR A 204 -38.64 -8.87 -8.24
CA THR A 204 -38.42 -7.43 -8.16
C THR A 204 -36.95 -7.12 -8.46
N PRO A 205 -36.66 -6.19 -9.37
CA PRO A 205 -35.29 -5.75 -9.65
C PRO A 205 -34.61 -5.19 -8.40
N GLN A 206 -33.43 -5.72 -8.05
CA GLN A 206 -32.68 -5.29 -6.88
C GLN A 206 -31.41 -4.55 -7.27
N LEU A 207 -31.16 -3.40 -6.65
CA LEU A 207 -29.93 -2.63 -6.88
C LEU A 207 -28.69 -3.48 -6.56
N ALA A 208 -27.77 -3.49 -7.52
CA ALA A 208 -26.51 -4.20 -7.47
C ALA A 208 -25.35 -3.25 -7.81
N VAL A 209 -24.37 -3.14 -6.92
CA VAL A 209 -23.19 -2.28 -7.07
C VAL A 209 -21.93 -3.11 -6.85
N THR A 210 -21.07 -3.13 -7.87
CA THR A 210 -19.84 -3.93 -7.94
C THR A 210 -18.66 -3.01 -8.30
N HIS A 211 -17.63 -2.97 -7.46
CA HIS A 211 -16.38 -2.28 -7.76
C HIS A 211 -15.31 -3.30 -8.15
N TYR A 212 -14.54 -3.02 -9.19
CA TYR A 212 -13.42 -3.88 -9.60
C TYR A 212 -12.12 -3.10 -9.80
N ARG A 213 -11.01 -3.82 -9.67
CA ARG A 213 -9.66 -3.38 -9.99
C ARG A 213 -8.97 -4.44 -10.82
N VAL A 214 -8.36 -4.05 -11.93
CA VAL A 214 -7.52 -4.92 -12.75
C VAL A 214 -6.23 -5.26 -11.99
N VAL A 215 -6.02 -6.54 -11.75
CA VAL A 215 -4.80 -7.06 -11.11
C VAL A 215 -3.76 -7.38 -12.17
N GLU A 216 -4.18 -8.06 -13.24
CA GLU A 216 -3.30 -8.54 -14.30
C GLU A 216 -4.07 -8.61 -15.61
N VAL A 217 -3.46 -8.14 -16.70
CA VAL A 217 -4.03 -8.19 -18.06
C VAL A 217 -3.24 -9.19 -18.87
N GLY A 218 -3.94 -10.14 -19.48
CA GLY A 218 -3.39 -11.15 -20.37
C GLY A 218 -3.97 -11.04 -21.79
N PRO A 219 -3.41 -11.75 -22.78
CA PRO A 219 -3.78 -11.59 -24.19
C PRO A 219 -5.25 -11.86 -24.54
N SER A 220 -5.97 -12.63 -23.72
CA SER A 220 -7.39 -12.96 -23.94
C SER A 220 -8.18 -13.06 -22.64
N ARG A 221 -7.57 -12.73 -21.50
CA ARG A 221 -8.15 -12.88 -20.17
C ARG A 221 -7.62 -11.80 -19.25
N THR A 222 -8.44 -11.33 -18.33
CA THR A 222 -8.03 -10.32 -17.33
C THR A 222 -8.31 -10.85 -15.93
N MET A 223 -7.33 -10.79 -15.04
CA MET A 223 -7.52 -11.07 -13.62
C MET A 223 -7.92 -9.78 -12.91
N ILE A 224 -9.03 -9.84 -12.16
CA ILE A 224 -9.58 -8.71 -11.43
C ILE A 224 -9.77 -9.03 -9.95
N GLN A 225 -9.71 -7.99 -9.14
CA GLN A 225 -10.20 -7.99 -7.77
C GLN A 225 -11.53 -7.27 -7.72
N VAL A 226 -12.48 -7.83 -6.97
CA VAL A 226 -13.85 -7.32 -6.90
C VAL A 226 -14.25 -7.07 -5.44
N ARG A 227 -14.82 -5.91 -5.17
CA ARG A 227 -15.46 -5.54 -3.91
C ARG A 227 -16.94 -5.32 -4.13
N LEU A 228 -17.74 -5.89 -3.23
CA LEU A 228 -19.19 -5.87 -3.31
C LEU A 228 -19.78 -4.91 -2.28
N GLU A 229 -20.46 -3.86 -2.76
CA GLU A 229 -21.27 -2.99 -1.91
C GLU A 229 -22.62 -3.66 -1.59
N THR A 230 -23.20 -4.38 -2.56
CA THR A 230 -24.41 -5.20 -2.42
C THR A 230 -24.11 -6.68 -2.61
N GLY A 231 -24.96 -7.59 -2.12
CA GLY A 231 -24.73 -9.05 -2.15
C GLY A 231 -25.81 -9.85 -2.88
N ARG A 232 -26.11 -9.53 -4.15
CA ARG A 232 -27.19 -10.19 -4.92
C ARG A 232 -26.74 -11.54 -5.50
N LYS A 233 -27.70 -12.44 -5.77
CA LYS A 233 -27.44 -13.79 -6.34
C LYS A 233 -26.69 -13.65 -7.68
N ASN A 234 -25.59 -14.37 -7.85
CA ASN A 234 -24.74 -14.33 -9.05
C ASN A 234 -24.26 -12.92 -9.48
N GLN A 235 -24.29 -11.89 -8.60
CA GLN A 235 -24.07 -10.48 -8.98
C GLN A 235 -22.79 -10.25 -9.80
N ILE A 236 -21.64 -10.77 -9.35
CA ILE A 236 -20.35 -10.59 -10.05
C ILE A 236 -20.42 -11.21 -11.45
N ARG A 237 -21.01 -12.39 -11.57
CA ARG A 237 -21.12 -13.15 -12.83
C ARG A 237 -21.94 -12.36 -13.86
N VAL A 238 -23.08 -11.81 -13.41
CA VAL A 238 -23.98 -10.99 -14.23
C VAL A 238 -23.30 -9.70 -14.68
N HIS A 239 -22.71 -8.93 -13.76
CA HIS A 239 -22.09 -7.64 -14.10
C HIS A 239 -20.92 -7.80 -15.06
N MET A 240 -20.09 -8.83 -14.88
CA MET A 240 -18.95 -9.07 -15.75
C MET A 240 -19.41 -9.51 -17.15
N SER A 241 -20.44 -10.35 -17.23
CA SER A 241 -21.08 -10.73 -18.50
C SER A 241 -21.69 -9.53 -19.23
N GLU A 242 -22.44 -8.68 -18.53
CA GLU A 242 -23.06 -7.48 -19.11
C GLU A 242 -22.02 -6.52 -19.71
N MET A 243 -20.86 -6.42 -19.08
CA MET A 243 -19.73 -5.62 -19.56
C MET A 243 -19.03 -6.25 -20.79
N GLY A 244 -19.47 -7.42 -21.26
CA GLY A 244 -18.85 -8.15 -22.36
C GLY A 244 -17.63 -8.98 -21.95
N HIS A 245 -17.37 -9.12 -20.64
CA HIS A 245 -16.21 -9.80 -20.07
C HIS A 245 -16.65 -10.89 -19.09
N PRO A 246 -17.36 -11.96 -19.54
CA PRO A 246 -17.84 -13.00 -18.65
C PRO A 246 -16.69 -13.72 -17.92
N LEU A 247 -16.99 -14.33 -16.78
CA LEU A 247 -16.00 -15.08 -16.03
C LEU A 247 -15.56 -16.34 -16.77
N ILE A 248 -14.26 -16.64 -16.71
CA ILE A 248 -13.68 -17.87 -17.25
C ILE A 248 -14.32 -19.09 -16.57
N GLY A 249 -14.73 -20.07 -17.37
CA GLY A 249 -15.48 -21.25 -16.93
C GLY A 249 -16.97 -21.02 -16.63
N ASP A 250 -17.49 -19.81 -16.87
CA ASP A 250 -18.90 -19.48 -16.62
C ASP A 250 -19.79 -19.60 -17.86
N TRP A 251 -20.06 -20.85 -18.25
CA TRP A 251 -20.91 -21.17 -19.40
C TRP A 251 -22.34 -20.64 -19.30
N ARG A 252 -22.87 -20.42 -18.07
CA ARG A 252 -24.25 -19.96 -17.87
C ARG A 252 -24.44 -18.50 -18.26
N TYR A 253 -23.44 -17.66 -18.02
CA TYR A 253 -23.52 -16.22 -18.22
C TYR A 253 -22.79 -15.73 -19.48
N ARG A 254 -22.25 -16.64 -20.30
CA ARG A 254 -21.48 -16.27 -21.50
C ARG A 254 -22.33 -15.73 -22.67
N GLY A 255 -23.64 -15.98 -22.68
CA GLY A 255 -24.52 -15.65 -23.81
C GLY A 255 -24.28 -16.53 -25.05
N THR A 256 -25.16 -16.43 -26.04
CA THR A 256 -25.13 -17.21 -27.30
C THR A 256 -24.08 -16.68 -28.29
N GLY A 257 -22.79 -16.76 -27.94
CA GLY A 257 -21.63 -16.50 -28.82
C GLY A 257 -20.90 -17.79 -29.23
N PRO A 258 -19.94 -17.74 -30.19
CA PRO A 258 -19.41 -18.94 -30.84
C PRO A 258 -18.80 -19.96 -29.86
N LYS A 259 -19.05 -21.21 -30.23
CA LYS A 259 -18.91 -22.48 -29.52
C LYS A 259 -17.57 -22.62 -28.76
N GLU A 260 -17.70 -23.17 -27.55
CA GLU A 260 -16.68 -23.44 -26.51
C GLU A 260 -16.54 -22.33 -25.46
N CYS A 261 -17.09 -22.58 -24.26
CA CYS A 261 -16.78 -21.79 -23.07
C CYS A 261 -15.29 -21.95 -22.78
N ASP A 262 -14.58 -20.84 -22.59
CA ASP A 262 -13.19 -20.87 -22.19
C ASP A 262 -13.13 -21.38 -20.73
N ASP A 263 -13.03 -22.70 -20.56
CA ASP A 263 -13.01 -23.40 -19.26
C ASP A 263 -11.77 -24.28 -19.08
N PRO A 264 -10.56 -23.67 -19.06
CA PRO A 264 -9.30 -24.39 -18.92
C PRO A 264 -9.12 -25.03 -17.53
N MET A 265 -9.98 -24.71 -16.56
CA MET A 265 -9.90 -25.23 -15.18
C MET A 265 -11.04 -26.19 -14.83
N GLY A 266 -12.04 -26.37 -15.70
CA GLY A 266 -13.25 -27.13 -15.40
C GLY A 266 -14.12 -26.47 -14.30
N ARG A 267 -13.99 -25.15 -14.11
CA ARG A 267 -14.65 -24.40 -13.02
C ARG A 267 -14.71 -22.90 -13.29
N VAL A 268 -15.72 -22.25 -12.69
CA VAL A 268 -15.80 -20.79 -12.66
C VAL A 268 -14.60 -20.21 -11.88
N CYS A 269 -13.92 -19.27 -12.53
CA CYS A 269 -12.78 -18.54 -11.98
C CYS A 269 -13.24 -17.39 -11.08
N LEU A 270 -13.85 -17.76 -9.93
CA LEU A 270 -14.27 -16.83 -8.88
C LEU A 270 -13.90 -17.38 -7.49
N HIS A 271 -13.17 -16.58 -6.71
CA HIS A 271 -12.68 -16.92 -5.38
C HIS A 271 -12.92 -15.79 -4.38
N ALA A 272 -13.50 -16.08 -3.22
CA ALA A 272 -13.63 -15.16 -2.09
C ALA A 272 -12.32 -15.15 -1.29
N THR A 273 -11.44 -14.23 -1.67
CA THR A 273 -10.05 -14.14 -1.24
C THR A 273 -9.89 -13.61 0.18
N GLU A 274 -10.68 -12.61 0.57
CA GLU A 274 -10.62 -12.06 1.92
C GLU A 274 -12.01 -11.87 2.51
N LEU A 275 -12.11 -12.17 3.80
CA LEU A 275 -13.30 -11.94 4.60
C LEU A 275 -12.87 -11.31 5.93
N GLY A 276 -13.45 -10.17 6.28
CA GLY A 276 -13.23 -9.53 7.57
C GLY A 276 -14.51 -8.99 8.18
N PHE A 277 -14.67 -9.20 9.48
CA PHE A 277 -15.82 -8.77 10.27
C PHE A 277 -15.40 -8.50 11.71
N THR A 278 -16.24 -7.79 12.46
CA THR A 278 -16.05 -7.61 13.90
C THR A 278 -16.63 -8.82 14.63
N HIS A 279 -15.83 -9.49 15.46
CA HIS A 279 -16.26 -10.66 16.19
C HIS A 279 -17.46 -10.30 17.09
N PRO A 280 -18.58 -11.05 17.07
CA PRO A 280 -19.81 -10.67 17.74
C PRO A 280 -19.73 -10.46 19.26
N THR A 281 -19.00 -11.34 19.96
CA THR A 281 -18.92 -11.31 21.42
C THR A 281 -17.71 -10.53 21.90
N THR A 282 -16.53 -10.80 21.34
CA THR A 282 -15.31 -10.10 21.73
C THR A 282 -15.23 -8.69 21.17
N GLY A 283 -15.86 -8.33 20.05
CA GLY A 283 -15.65 -7.03 19.41
C GLY A 283 -14.29 -6.89 18.69
N GLU A 284 -13.47 -7.95 18.64
CA GLU A 284 -12.18 -7.94 17.94
C GLU A 284 -12.43 -7.90 16.43
N SER A 285 -11.71 -7.06 15.71
CA SER A 285 -11.75 -7.12 14.25
C SER A 285 -10.96 -8.30 13.74
N MET A 286 -11.63 -9.15 12.98
CA MET A 286 -11.06 -10.36 12.41
C MET A 286 -10.92 -10.19 10.91
N ARG A 287 -9.82 -10.71 10.36
CA ARG A 287 -9.59 -10.77 8.92
C ARG A 287 -8.93 -12.10 8.56
N PHE A 288 -9.49 -12.75 7.55
CA PHE A 288 -9.02 -14.03 7.02
C PHE A 288 -8.68 -13.88 5.55
N THR A 289 -7.62 -14.56 5.11
CA THR A 289 -7.22 -14.59 3.70
C THR A 289 -7.09 -16.03 3.21
N SER A 290 -7.79 -16.33 2.11
CA SER A 290 -7.64 -17.54 1.31
C SER A 290 -7.07 -17.12 -0.05
N PRO A 291 -5.80 -17.45 -0.36
CA PRO A 291 -5.23 -17.10 -1.66
C PRO A 291 -6.03 -17.76 -2.80
N ALA A 292 -6.33 -16.99 -3.85
CA ALA A 292 -6.92 -17.55 -5.05
C ALA A 292 -6.01 -18.67 -5.64
N PRO A 293 -6.58 -19.67 -6.34
CA PRO A 293 -5.79 -20.70 -7.02
C PRO A 293 -4.72 -20.07 -7.91
N GLU A 294 -3.50 -20.60 -7.87
CA GLU A 294 -2.39 -20.03 -8.67
C GLU A 294 -2.67 -20.18 -10.17
N GLU A 295 -3.46 -21.19 -10.51
CA GLU A 295 -4.02 -21.41 -11.82
C GLU A 295 -4.74 -20.17 -12.35
N PHE A 296 -5.42 -19.36 -11.52
CA PHE A 296 -6.08 -18.12 -11.98
C PHE A 296 -5.06 -17.17 -12.62
N ARG A 297 -3.90 -16.98 -12.00
CA ARG A 297 -2.80 -16.18 -12.58
C ARG A 297 -2.21 -16.84 -13.80
N ARG A 298 -1.98 -18.16 -13.77
CA ARG A 298 -1.46 -18.91 -14.94
C ARG A 298 -2.36 -18.77 -16.16
N LEU A 299 -3.68 -18.79 -15.97
CA LEU A 299 -4.64 -18.58 -17.05
C LEU A 299 -4.47 -17.21 -17.70
N THR A 300 -4.11 -16.19 -16.92
CA THR A 300 -3.85 -14.83 -17.40
C THR A 300 -2.52 -14.72 -18.14
N ARG A 301 -1.48 -15.48 -17.74
CA ARG A 301 -0.11 -15.42 -18.30
C ARG A 301 0.14 -16.22 -19.59
N ARG A 302 -0.91 -16.80 -20.19
CA ARG A 302 -0.99 -17.60 -21.44
C ARG A 302 -0.70 -19.11 -21.31
N GLY A 303 -1.49 -19.89 -22.05
CA GLY A 303 -1.40 -21.34 -22.19
C GLY A 303 -0.20 -21.79 -23.02
N GLY A 304 0.40 -22.90 -22.58
CA GLY A 304 1.52 -23.57 -23.25
C GLY A 304 2.34 -24.41 -22.27
N SER A 305 1.99 -25.70 -22.18
CA SER A 305 2.80 -26.86 -21.77
C SER A 305 3.78 -26.79 -20.58
N ARG A 306 3.59 -27.76 -19.68
CA ARG A 306 4.48 -28.21 -18.58
C ARG A 306 5.96 -28.37 -18.98
N THR A 307 6.86 -27.86 -18.12
CA THR A 307 8.09 -28.54 -17.67
C THR A 307 8.54 -27.98 -16.31
N PRO A 308 9.27 -28.75 -15.48
CA PRO A 308 9.27 -28.63 -14.02
C PRO A 308 10.30 -27.64 -13.45
N GLU A 309 10.01 -27.20 -12.21
CA GLU A 309 10.87 -26.55 -11.21
C GLU A 309 12.28 -26.14 -11.65
N THR A 310 12.45 -24.84 -11.89
CA THR A 310 13.70 -24.13 -11.60
C THR A 310 13.35 -22.87 -10.82
N ALA A 311 14.19 -22.57 -9.83
CA ALA A 311 14.04 -21.50 -8.85
C ALA A 311 13.54 -20.18 -9.46
N GLU A 312 12.63 -19.51 -8.74
CA GLU A 312 12.08 -18.20 -9.10
C GLU A 312 13.18 -17.24 -9.53
N GLU A 313 13.26 -16.94 -10.83
CA GLU A 313 13.92 -15.73 -11.28
C GLU A 313 13.05 -14.53 -10.85
N PRO A 314 13.66 -13.49 -10.26
CA PRO A 314 12.93 -12.31 -9.83
C PRO A 314 12.18 -11.70 -11.02
N ALA A 315 10.96 -11.20 -10.75
CA ALA A 315 10.13 -10.57 -11.76
C ALA A 315 10.96 -9.59 -12.61
N PRO A 316 10.87 -9.65 -13.96
CA PRO A 316 11.67 -8.77 -14.81
C PRO A 316 11.38 -7.32 -14.46
N GLU A 317 12.43 -6.53 -14.26
CA GLU A 317 12.32 -5.11 -13.99
C GLU A 317 11.53 -4.46 -15.12
N ARG A 318 10.36 -3.91 -14.78
CA ARG A 318 9.58 -3.14 -15.75
C ARG A 318 10.38 -1.88 -16.10
N PRO A 319 10.69 -1.64 -17.38
CA PRO A 319 11.37 -0.41 -17.78
C PRO A 319 10.48 0.79 -17.43
N MET A 320 11.10 1.88 -16.96
CA MET A 320 10.34 3.07 -16.60
C MET A 320 9.67 3.69 -17.83
N PRO A 321 8.38 4.08 -17.74
CA PRO A 321 7.71 4.84 -18.78
C PRO A 321 8.47 6.14 -19.09
N GLN A 322 8.69 6.43 -20.38
CA GLN A 322 9.38 7.63 -20.82
C GLN A 322 8.47 8.86 -20.70
N VAL A 323 9.00 9.97 -20.16
CA VAL A 323 8.31 11.27 -20.06
C VAL A 323 9.00 12.27 -21.00
N SER A 324 8.24 12.92 -21.88
CA SER A 324 8.79 13.73 -22.98
C SER A 324 9.38 15.09 -22.57
N ASN A 325 9.14 15.56 -21.34
CA ASN A 325 9.76 16.79 -20.81
C ASN A 325 9.78 16.80 -19.27
N SER A 326 10.92 16.49 -18.66
CA SER A 326 11.14 16.55 -17.20
C SER A 326 11.95 17.77 -16.76
N SER A 327 12.10 18.78 -17.63
CA SER A 327 12.87 19.99 -17.33
C SER A 327 12.27 20.75 -16.14
N TRP A 328 13.12 21.41 -15.35
CA TRP A 328 12.71 22.26 -14.23
C TRP A 328 12.65 23.76 -14.62
N ASP A 329 12.94 24.09 -15.88
CA ASP A 329 13.05 25.49 -16.31
C ASP A 329 11.72 26.25 -16.22
N HIS A 330 10.57 25.57 -16.35
CA HIS A 330 9.25 26.17 -16.17
C HIS A 330 8.91 26.47 -14.71
N VAL A 331 9.57 25.82 -13.73
CA VAL A 331 9.33 26.04 -12.29
C VAL A 331 10.46 26.79 -11.58
N ALA A 332 11.53 27.14 -12.29
CA ALA A 332 12.74 27.75 -11.74
C ALA A 332 12.47 29.01 -10.89
N GLY A 333 11.59 29.90 -11.37
CA GLY A 333 11.26 31.14 -10.66
C GLY A 333 10.58 30.92 -9.31
N TRP A 334 9.68 29.93 -9.24
CA TRP A 334 9.03 29.54 -7.99
C TRP A 334 10.03 28.88 -7.02
N TYR A 335 10.92 28.03 -7.54
CA TYR A 335 11.93 27.33 -6.74
C TYR A 335 12.94 28.30 -6.08
N ASP A 336 13.42 29.30 -6.82
CA ASP A 336 14.28 30.38 -6.30
C ASP A 336 13.58 31.16 -5.18
N GLN A 337 12.28 31.48 -5.34
CA GLN A 337 11.51 32.18 -4.31
C GLN A 337 11.27 31.33 -3.05
N LEU A 338 10.97 30.03 -3.20
CA LEU A 338 10.76 29.11 -2.07
C LEU A 338 12.00 29.07 -1.17
N LEU A 339 13.19 29.02 -1.78
CA LEU A 339 14.44 28.90 -1.05
C LEU A 339 14.92 30.23 -0.43
N LYS A 340 14.51 31.38 -0.99
CA LYS A 340 14.77 32.71 -0.39
C LYS A 340 14.10 32.91 0.96
N HIS A 341 12.90 32.36 1.16
CA HIS A 341 12.09 32.60 2.37
C HIS A 341 12.39 31.63 3.53
N GLY A 342 13.58 31.01 3.55
CA GLY A 342 14.15 30.44 4.79
C GLY A 342 13.50 29.15 5.31
N ARG A 343 12.85 28.33 4.48
CA ARG A 343 12.24 27.05 4.93
C ARG A 343 13.17 25.83 4.88
N SER A 344 14.47 25.99 4.65
CA SER A 344 15.38 24.86 4.35
C SER A 344 16.22 24.39 5.56
N ASP A 345 15.62 24.33 6.76
CA ASP A 345 16.28 23.77 7.96
C ASP A 345 16.93 22.41 7.69
N HIS A 346 16.30 21.56 6.87
CA HIS A 346 16.89 20.27 6.47
C HIS A 346 18.15 20.40 5.61
N HIS A 347 18.20 21.37 4.70
CA HIS A 347 19.39 21.61 3.90
C HIS A 347 20.53 22.05 4.81
N ARG A 348 20.31 23.07 5.64
CA ARG A 348 21.33 23.63 6.53
C ARG A 348 21.81 22.63 7.59
N ASP A 349 20.89 21.94 8.27
CA ASP A 349 21.17 21.23 9.51
C ASP A 349 21.45 19.73 9.32
N VAL A 350 21.06 19.16 8.17
CA VAL A 350 21.19 17.72 7.90
C VAL A 350 21.97 17.46 6.61
N ILE A 351 21.43 17.91 5.48
CA ILE A 351 21.93 17.52 4.15
C ILE A 351 23.33 18.07 3.90
N MET A 352 23.58 19.36 4.14
CA MET A 352 24.89 19.95 3.86
C MET A 352 26.01 19.37 4.72
N PRO A 353 25.88 19.31 6.06
CA PRO A 353 26.91 18.69 6.91
C PRO A 353 27.18 17.22 6.52
N GLY A 354 26.12 16.44 6.28
CA GLY A 354 26.25 15.05 5.84
C GLY A 354 26.94 14.90 4.49
N THR A 355 26.57 15.74 3.51
CA THR A 355 27.15 15.74 2.16
C THR A 355 28.64 16.07 2.20
N LEU A 356 29.04 17.13 2.91
CA LEU A 356 30.45 17.52 3.04
C LEU A 356 31.29 16.45 3.74
N ARG A 357 30.71 15.79 4.75
CA ARG A 357 31.35 14.68 5.47
C ARG A 357 31.54 13.46 4.57
N LEU A 358 30.50 13.03 3.85
CA LEU A 358 30.61 11.91 2.91
C LEU A 358 31.57 12.21 1.75
N LEU A 359 31.56 13.47 1.29
CA LEU A 359 32.55 13.95 0.34
C LEU A 359 33.96 13.94 0.92
N GLU A 360 34.22 13.77 2.22
CA GLU A 360 35.59 13.83 2.76
C GLU A 360 36.36 15.06 2.24
N LEU A 361 35.68 16.22 2.26
CA LEU A 361 36.17 17.41 1.56
C LEU A 361 37.48 17.91 2.18
N LYS A 362 38.47 18.15 1.33
CA LYS A 362 39.73 18.81 1.67
C LYS A 362 39.86 20.13 0.90
N PRO A 363 40.44 21.18 1.49
CA PRO A 363 40.72 22.42 0.78
C PRO A 363 41.53 22.19 -0.50
N GLY A 364 41.21 22.94 -1.56
CA GLY A 364 41.86 22.88 -2.87
C GLY A 364 41.35 21.77 -3.80
N GLN A 365 40.52 20.84 -3.31
CA GLN A 365 39.94 19.81 -4.18
C GLN A 365 38.91 20.41 -5.16
N ARG A 366 38.88 19.86 -6.37
CA ARG A 366 37.86 20.22 -7.37
C ARG A 366 36.61 19.39 -7.13
N ILE A 367 35.48 20.05 -6.92
CA ILE A 367 34.20 19.39 -6.66
C ILE A 367 33.15 19.85 -7.67
N LEU A 368 32.48 18.89 -8.29
CA LEU A 368 31.35 19.13 -9.17
C LEU A 368 30.03 18.92 -8.42
N ASP A 369 29.12 19.87 -8.55
CA ASP A 369 27.75 19.80 -8.06
C ASP A 369 26.81 19.66 -9.27
N VAL A 370 26.31 18.44 -9.53
CA VAL A 370 25.46 18.16 -10.70
C VAL A 370 23.98 18.31 -10.35
N ALA A 371 23.24 18.92 -11.28
CA ALA A 371 21.90 19.44 -11.03
C ALA A 371 21.88 20.38 -9.81
N CYS A 372 22.77 21.38 -9.83
CA CYS A 372 23.04 22.26 -8.69
C CYS A 372 21.88 23.22 -8.36
N GLY A 373 20.88 23.32 -9.23
CA GLY A 373 19.82 24.31 -9.19
C GLY A 373 20.39 25.72 -9.04
N GLN A 374 19.90 26.47 -8.05
CA GLN A 374 20.40 27.81 -7.76
C GLN A 374 21.76 27.85 -7.02
N GLY A 375 22.49 26.73 -6.92
CA GLY A 375 23.89 26.70 -6.48
C GLY A 375 24.15 26.77 -4.97
N ILE A 376 23.19 26.35 -4.12
CA ILE A 376 23.37 26.39 -2.65
C ILE A 376 24.59 25.56 -2.22
N LEU A 377 24.65 24.29 -2.65
CA LEU A 377 25.76 23.40 -2.29
C LEU A 377 27.05 23.87 -2.94
N THR A 378 27.02 24.23 -4.23
CA THR A 378 28.20 24.74 -4.95
C THR A 378 28.87 25.90 -4.21
N ARG A 379 28.09 26.89 -3.75
CA ARG A 379 28.63 28.01 -2.94
C ARG A 379 29.20 27.53 -1.62
N LYS A 380 28.53 26.60 -0.93
CA LYS A 380 29.02 26.06 0.34
C LYS A 380 30.33 25.28 0.19
N LEU A 381 30.49 24.57 -0.91
CA LEU A 381 31.74 23.89 -1.27
C LEU A 381 32.86 24.91 -1.48
N ALA A 382 32.61 25.99 -2.24
CA ALA A 382 33.58 27.06 -2.45
C ALA A 382 33.97 27.76 -1.13
N GLU A 383 33.00 28.10 -0.27
CA GLU A 383 33.24 28.65 1.07
C GLU A 383 34.14 27.73 1.90
N SER A 384 33.95 26.42 1.79
CA SER A 384 34.75 25.39 2.48
C SER A 384 36.14 25.18 1.85
N GLY A 385 36.49 25.95 0.81
CA GLY A 385 37.81 25.96 0.18
C GLY A 385 37.97 25.02 -1.01
N ALA A 386 36.89 24.47 -1.55
CA ALA A 386 36.91 23.68 -2.77
C ALA A 386 36.97 24.59 -4.02
N ASP A 387 37.56 24.09 -5.10
CA ASP A 387 37.33 24.62 -6.44
C ASP A 387 35.99 24.06 -6.96
N ALA A 388 34.90 24.75 -6.64
CA ALA A 388 33.55 24.26 -6.87
C ALA A 388 32.98 24.69 -8.23
N VAL A 389 32.40 23.73 -8.95
CA VAL A 389 31.69 23.94 -10.22
C VAL A 389 30.28 23.39 -10.08
N GLY A 390 29.27 24.20 -10.38
CA GLY A 390 27.86 23.80 -10.42
C GLY A 390 27.36 23.68 -11.85
N VAL A 391 26.63 22.60 -12.15
CA VAL A 391 26.01 22.37 -13.47
C VAL A 391 24.53 22.09 -13.30
N ASP A 392 23.70 22.75 -14.09
CA ASP A 392 22.25 22.51 -14.12
C ASP A 392 21.70 22.70 -15.54
N ALA A 393 20.67 21.93 -15.89
CA ALA A 393 20.05 21.98 -17.21
C ALA A 393 19.15 23.21 -17.39
N SER A 394 18.70 23.86 -16.31
CA SER A 394 17.91 25.08 -16.37
C SER A 394 18.81 26.31 -16.39
N GLU A 395 18.76 27.03 -17.51
CA GLU A 395 19.44 28.32 -17.67
C GLU A 395 18.98 29.34 -16.62
N LYS A 396 17.67 29.37 -16.31
CA LYS A 396 17.13 30.26 -15.28
C LYS A 396 17.67 29.97 -13.87
N LEU A 397 17.88 28.69 -13.53
CA LEU A 397 18.48 28.32 -12.25
C LEU A 397 19.96 28.69 -12.19
N ILE A 398 20.69 28.52 -13.31
CA ILE A 398 22.09 28.94 -13.42
C ILE A 398 22.22 30.47 -13.33
N ASP A 399 21.33 31.24 -13.95
CA ASP A 399 21.30 32.69 -13.81
C ASP A 399 21.04 33.12 -12.36
N ALA A 400 20.12 32.44 -11.67
CA ALA A 400 19.94 32.63 -10.23
C ALA A 400 21.21 32.29 -9.45
N ALA A 401 21.85 31.16 -9.74
CA ALA A 401 23.09 30.73 -9.09
C ALA A 401 24.23 31.76 -9.26
N ARG A 402 24.41 32.28 -10.48
CA ARG A 402 25.38 33.33 -10.82
C ARG A 402 25.09 34.63 -10.08
N ARG A 403 23.81 35.03 -9.96
CA ARG A 403 23.43 36.21 -9.15
C ARG A 403 23.80 36.03 -7.67
N TRP A 404 23.50 34.87 -7.09
CA TRP A 404 23.84 34.55 -5.71
C TRP A 404 25.34 34.42 -5.47
N ALA A 405 26.10 33.95 -6.47
CA ALA A 405 27.55 33.85 -6.39
C ALA A 405 28.25 35.21 -6.26
N LYS A 406 27.69 36.28 -6.83
CA LYS A 406 28.24 37.64 -6.74
C LYS A 406 28.31 38.19 -5.31
N VAL A 407 27.46 37.68 -4.41
CA VAL A 407 27.40 38.08 -3.00
C VAL A 407 27.98 37.02 -2.06
N ALA A 408 28.59 35.96 -2.59
CA ALA A 408 29.18 34.88 -1.81
C ALA A 408 30.61 35.22 -1.34
N ALA A 409 31.04 34.62 -0.23
CA ALA A 409 32.36 34.87 0.34
C ALA A 409 33.52 34.33 -0.49
N ARG A 410 33.29 33.32 -1.34
CA ARG A 410 34.27 32.73 -2.24
C ARG A 410 33.68 32.49 -3.63
N PRO A 411 34.48 32.66 -4.70
CA PRO A 411 34.00 32.46 -6.07
C PRO A 411 33.66 30.99 -6.33
N ALA A 412 32.54 30.76 -6.99
CA ALA A 412 32.10 29.46 -7.51
C ALA A 412 31.73 29.60 -8.99
N ARG A 413 31.98 28.56 -9.79
CA ARG A 413 31.67 28.55 -11.24
C ARG A 413 30.34 27.85 -11.51
N PHE A 414 29.60 28.32 -12.50
CA PHE A 414 28.27 27.81 -12.84
C PHE A 414 28.09 27.72 -14.35
N GLU A 415 27.75 26.53 -14.83
CA GLU A 415 27.58 26.22 -16.25
C GLU A 415 26.20 25.63 -16.52
N VAL A 416 25.63 25.97 -17.67
CA VAL A 416 24.40 25.34 -18.16
C VAL A 416 24.77 24.01 -18.81
N GLY A 417 24.20 22.92 -18.34
CA GLY A 417 24.50 21.58 -18.85
C GLY A 417 23.63 20.49 -18.25
N ASP A 418 23.41 19.42 -19.02
CA ASP A 418 22.63 18.28 -18.57
C ASP A 418 23.49 17.34 -17.72
N ALA A 419 23.04 17.00 -16.52
CA ALA A 419 23.73 16.05 -15.64
C ALA A 419 23.89 14.64 -16.27
N ARG A 420 23.07 14.30 -17.27
CA ARG A 420 23.17 13.06 -18.07
C ARG A 420 24.28 13.10 -19.11
N ALA A 421 24.82 14.28 -19.42
CA ALA A 421 25.83 14.52 -20.44
C ALA A 421 26.79 15.63 -20.01
N ILE A 422 27.57 15.37 -18.95
CA ILE A 422 28.54 16.32 -18.39
C ILE A 422 29.61 16.66 -19.44
N ASP A 423 29.83 17.96 -19.69
CA ASP A 423 30.80 18.43 -20.69
C ASP A 423 32.24 18.05 -20.28
N PRO A 424 32.97 17.24 -21.09
CA PRO A 424 34.35 16.88 -20.82
C PRO A 424 35.30 18.06 -20.66
N LYS A 425 34.98 19.24 -21.20
CA LYS A 425 35.80 20.47 -21.08
C LYS A 425 35.90 20.98 -19.64
N LEU A 426 35.01 20.55 -18.75
CA LEU A 426 35.07 20.89 -17.32
C LEU A 426 36.26 20.24 -16.61
N GLY A 427 36.86 19.22 -17.23
CA GLY A 427 37.97 18.43 -16.71
C GLY A 427 37.52 17.45 -15.63
N GLU A 428 38.49 16.92 -14.89
CA GLU A 428 38.25 15.93 -13.84
C GLU A 428 38.08 16.55 -12.45
N PHE A 429 37.38 15.83 -11.59
CA PHE A 429 37.01 16.24 -10.23
C PHE A 429 37.42 15.18 -9.19
N ASP A 430 37.84 15.66 -8.01
CA ASP A 430 38.14 14.80 -6.85
C ASP A 430 36.85 14.25 -6.21
N GLY A 431 35.73 14.96 -6.40
CA GLY A 431 34.43 14.47 -6.01
C GLY A 431 33.30 15.12 -6.81
N VAL A 432 32.19 14.40 -6.89
CA VAL A 432 30.95 14.86 -7.49
C VAL A 432 29.83 14.73 -6.45
N ALA A 433 28.91 15.68 -6.41
CA ALA A 433 27.73 15.63 -5.56
C ALA A 433 26.45 15.81 -6.38
N CYS A 434 25.40 15.07 -6.04
CA CYS A 434 24.05 15.29 -6.56
C CYS A 434 23.06 15.29 -5.39
N VAL A 435 22.61 16.46 -4.99
CA VAL A 435 21.80 16.63 -3.78
C VAL A 435 20.36 16.99 -4.15
N MET A 436 19.42 16.17 -3.71
CA MET A 436 17.97 16.35 -3.85
C MET A 436 17.46 16.51 -5.29
N ALA A 437 18.27 16.11 -6.28
CA ALA A 437 17.94 16.20 -7.69
C ALA A 437 17.85 14.84 -8.39
N LEU A 438 18.62 13.84 -7.94
CA LEU A 438 18.73 12.53 -8.62
C LEU A 438 17.38 11.81 -8.78
N MET A 439 16.44 11.97 -7.83
CA MET A 439 15.09 11.42 -7.95
C MET A 439 14.25 12.06 -9.07
N ASN A 440 14.65 13.21 -9.60
CA ASN A 440 13.93 13.95 -10.64
C ASN A 440 14.59 13.81 -12.02
N ILE A 441 15.63 12.98 -12.13
CA ILE A 441 16.37 12.76 -13.37
C ILE A 441 16.10 11.34 -13.87
N ASP A 442 15.81 11.23 -15.16
CA ASP A 442 15.70 9.97 -15.89
C ASP A 442 16.22 10.14 -17.32
N PRO A 443 16.87 9.13 -17.93
CA PRO A 443 17.43 7.91 -17.32
C PRO A 443 18.62 8.19 -16.37
N ILE A 444 18.75 7.41 -15.29
CA ILE A 444 19.83 7.60 -14.31
C ILE A 444 21.17 7.02 -14.76
N LEU A 445 21.19 5.97 -15.58
CA LEU A 445 22.44 5.32 -16.00
C LEU A 445 23.37 6.26 -16.80
N PRO A 446 22.89 7.06 -17.78
CA PRO A 446 23.72 8.08 -18.42
C PRO A 446 24.30 9.12 -17.46
N LEU A 447 23.54 9.54 -16.44
CA LEU A 447 24.07 10.40 -15.37
C LEU A 447 25.20 9.70 -14.62
N MET A 448 25.01 8.45 -14.19
CA MET A 448 26.07 7.70 -13.47
C MET A 448 27.35 7.55 -14.32
N ARG A 449 27.20 7.30 -15.62
CA ARG A 449 28.33 7.25 -16.57
C ARG A 449 29.01 8.61 -16.72
N GLY A 450 28.24 9.68 -16.87
CA GLY A 450 28.77 11.05 -16.93
C GLY A 450 29.57 11.41 -15.67
N VAL A 451 29.02 11.10 -14.50
CA VAL A 451 29.69 11.27 -13.20
C VAL A 451 30.99 10.47 -13.14
N THR A 452 30.97 9.21 -13.56
CA THR A 452 32.17 8.36 -13.56
C THR A 452 33.26 8.92 -14.48
N ASN A 453 32.88 9.45 -15.64
CA ASN A 453 33.81 10.09 -16.57
C ASN A 453 34.40 11.39 -16.01
N ALA A 454 33.61 12.16 -15.26
CA ALA A 454 34.06 13.40 -14.62
C ALA A 454 34.94 13.17 -13.38
N LEU A 455 34.90 11.98 -12.77
CA LEU A 455 35.70 11.66 -11.58
C LEU A 455 37.13 11.24 -11.93
N LYS A 456 38.09 11.73 -11.14
CA LYS A 456 39.44 11.17 -11.07
C LYS A 456 39.40 9.73 -10.55
N GLN A 457 40.48 8.98 -10.80
CA GLN A 457 40.69 7.66 -10.20
C GLN A 457 40.61 7.74 -8.66
N GLY A 458 39.80 6.89 -8.03
CA GLY A 458 39.53 6.94 -6.58
C GLY A 458 38.67 8.11 -6.11
N GLY A 459 38.19 8.96 -7.04
CA GLY A 459 37.26 10.05 -6.77
C GLY A 459 35.91 9.54 -6.25
N ARG A 460 35.21 10.39 -5.50
CA ARG A 460 33.95 10.03 -4.81
C ARG A 460 32.72 10.70 -5.42
N PHE A 461 31.65 9.94 -5.57
CA PHE A 461 30.34 10.46 -5.88
C PHE A 461 29.44 10.39 -4.64
N VAL A 462 28.85 11.51 -4.23
CA VAL A 462 27.88 11.56 -3.14
C VAL A 462 26.51 11.93 -3.69
N MET A 463 25.52 11.07 -3.46
CA MET A 463 24.14 11.33 -3.81
C MET A 463 23.29 11.42 -2.54
N VAL A 464 22.41 12.40 -2.48
CA VAL A 464 21.44 12.55 -1.39
C VAL A 464 20.05 12.67 -2.00
N ILE A 465 19.14 11.78 -1.61
CA ILE A 465 17.75 11.76 -2.07
C ILE A 465 16.80 11.68 -0.87
N LEU A 466 15.53 11.96 -1.12
CA LEU A 466 14.47 11.56 -0.19
C LEU A 466 14.47 10.04 -0.08
N HIS A 467 14.28 9.51 1.13
CA HIS A 467 14.35 8.08 1.34
C HIS A 467 13.26 7.35 0.51
N PRO A 468 13.63 6.50 -0.47
CA PRO A 468 12.67 5.97 -1.44
C PRO A 468 11.62 5.05 -0.80
N ALA A 469 11.94 4.40 0.32
CA ALA A 469 10.98 3.55 1.03
C ALA A 469 9.95 4.34 1.87
N PHE A 470 10.30 5.56 2.31
CA PHE A 470 9.48 6.31 3.28
C PHE A 470 8.94 7.63 2.72
N ARG A 471 9.44 8.09 1.58
CA ARG A 471 9.10 9.40 0.98
C ARG A 471 8.65 9.31 -0.47
N ALA A 472 8.21 8.15 -0.92
CA ALA A 472 7.61 7.95 -2.23
C ALA A 472 6.21 8.62 -2.29
N PRO A 473 6.02 9.68 -3.12
CA PRO A 473 4.72 10.34 -3.25
C PRO A 473 3.64 9.38 -3.75
N GLY A 474 2.42 9.49 -3.23
CA GLY A 474 1.32 8.59 -3.58
C GLY A 474 1.46 7.15 -3.07
N ARG A 475 2.64 6.75 -2.58
CA ARG A 475 2.94 5.40 -2.07
C ARG A 475 3.21 5.37 -0.57
N THR A 476 3.44 6.51 0.06
CA THR A 476 3.72 6.58 1.50
C THR A 476 2.96 7.71 2.17
N SER A 477 2.39 7.45 3.34
CA SER A 477 1.56 8.42 4.07
C SER A 477 1.80 8.35 5.58
N TRP A 478 1.61 9.49 6.26
CA TRP A 478 1.61 9.53 7.72
C TRP A 478 0.21 9.21 8.24
N GLY A 479 0.13 8.40 9.29
CA GLY A 479 -1.10 8.11 10.00
C GLY A 479 -0.93 8.25 11.50
N TRP A 480 -2.07 8.33 12.17
CA TRP A 480 -2.17 8.41 13.62
C TRP A 480 -3.08 7.31 14.13
N GLU A 481 -2.67 6.68 15.22
CA GLU A 481 -3.48 5.77 16.01
C GLU A 481 -3.72 6.43 17.38
N TYR A 482 -5.00 6.63 17.73
CA TYR A 482 -5.39 7.13 19.04
C TYR A 482 -5.98 5.97 19.82
N GLU A 483 -5.47 5.70 21.01
CA GLU A 483 -6.17 4.82 21.96
C GLU A 483 -7.37 5.60 22.52
N ARG A 484 -8.58 5.04 22.41
CA ARG A 484 -9.76 5.61 23.07
C ARG A 484 -9.70 5.24 24.55
N SER A 485 -9.74 6.24 25.43
CA SER A 485 -10.05 6.04 26.85
C SER A 485 -11.40 5.34 26.98
N ARG A 486 -11.38 4.09 27.44
CA ARG A 486 -12.59 3.34 27.79
C ARG A 486 -13.23 3.92 29.04
N ARG A 487 -14.43 4.50 28.93
CA ARG A 487 -15.41 4.49 30.02
C ARG A 487 -16.82 4.22 29.51
N GLY A 488 -17.47 3.27 30.17
CA GLY A 488 -18.89 3.01 30.02
C GLY A 488 -19.70 4.24 30.41
N HIS A 489 -20.66 4.60 29.55
CA HIS A 489 -21.70 5.56 29.88
C HIS A 489 -22.46 5.10 31.13
N ARG A 490 -22.32 5.80 32.26
CA ARG A 490 -23.43 5.97 33.20
C ARG A 490 -24.23 7.17 32.71
N MET A 491 -25.50 6.95 32.42
CA MET A 491 -26.47 8.00 32.11
C MET A 491 -26.52 9.03 33.24
N GLY A 492 -26.22 10.31 32.94
CA GLY A 492 -26.69 11.46 33.74
C GLY A 492 -25.67 12.27 34.57
N GLY A 493 -24.46 12.55 34.09
CA GLY A 493 -23.51 13.48 34.76
C GLY A 493 -22.84 14.47 33.80
N PRO A 494 -22.32 15.61 34.27
CA PRO A 494 -21.75 16.66 33.41
C PRO A 494 -20.46 16.19 32.73
N MET A 495 -20.28 16.67 31.50
CA MET A 495 -19.22 16.25 30.57
C MET A 495 -17.89 16.92 30.93
N GLU A 496 -17.06 16.26 31.74
CA GLU A 496 -15.65 16.63 31.90
C GLU A 496 -14.82 15.98 30.79
N SER A 497 -14.00 16.78 30.12
CA SER A 497 -13.08 16.35 29.07
C SER A 497 -11.92 15.55 29.67
N GLU A 498 -12.06 14.23 29.73
CA GLU A 498 -10.95 13.34 30.11
C GLU A 498 -9.96 13.20 28.94
N GLN A 499 -8.70 13.55 29.20
CA GLN A 499 -7.57 13.35 28.29
C GLN A 499 -7.18 11.86 28.27
N SER A 500 -6.99 11.28 27.08
CA SER A 500 -6.48 9.93 26.87
C SER A 500 -5.18 9.70 27.66
N GLU A 501 -5.13 8.65 28.49
CA GLU A 501 -3.95 8.29 29.31
C GLU A 501 -2.74 7.87 28.46
N THR A 502 -2.97 7.37 27.24
CA THR A 502 -1.91 7.00 26.30
C THR A 502 -1.74 8.05 25.20
N PRO A 503 -0.51 8.54 24.96
CA PRO A 503 -0.26 9.49 23.88
C PRO A 503 -0.53 8.82 22.52
N PRO A 504 -1.11 9.57 21.56
CA PRO A 504 -1.40 9.02 20.24
C PRO A 504 -0.11 8.56 19.56
N ARG A 505 -0.17 7.44 18.82
CA ARG A 505 0.98 6.89 18.09
C ARG A 505 1.01 7.33 16.64
N GLN A 506 2.17 7.73 16.14
CA GLN A 506 2.37 8.12 14.75
C GLN A 506 3.05 6.98 13.99
N TYR A 507 2.55 6.65 12.79
CA TYR A 507 3.15 5.64 11.91
C TYR A 507 3.32 6.16 10.48
N ARG A 508 4.23 5.53 9.73
CA ARG A 508 4.40 5.73 8.29
C ARG A 508 3.91 4.48 7.55
N ARG A 509 2.87 4.63 6.73
CA ARG A 509 2.39 3.56 5.85
C ARG A 509 3.18 3.55 4.55
N VAL A 510 3.50 2.35 4.06
CA VAL A 510 4.16 2.13 2.75
C VAL A 510 3.27 1.21 1.92
N ASP A 511 2.64 1.77 0.90
CA ASP A 511 1.68 1.11 0.00
C ASP A 511 2.37 0.46 -1.22
N GLY A 512 3.62 0.84 -1.52
CA GLY A 512 4.43 0.26 -2.59
C GLY A 512 5.86 0.81 -2.60
N TYR A 513 6.83 -0.01 -3.04
CA TYR A 513 8.25 0.35 -3.02
C TYR A 513 9.04 -0.08 -4.26
N LEU A 514 8.92 -1.36 -4.67
CA LEU A 514 9.72 -1.91 -5.77
C LEU A 514 9.32 -1.38 -7.16
N THR A 515 8.12 -0.83 -7.30
CA THR A 515 7.63 -0.28 -8.57
C THR A 515 8.38 0.99 -8.94
N GLN A 516 8.97 0.99 -10.14
CA GLN A 516 9.60 2.16 -10.73
C GLN A 516 8.61 2.89 -11.63
N GLU A 517 8.25 4.12 -11.30
CA GLU A 517 7.29 4.90 -12.09
C GLU A 517 7.51 6.41 -11.95
N PRO A 518 7.24 7.20 -13.02
CA PRO A 518 7.13 8.64 -12.92
C PRO A 518 5.88 9.01 -12.12
N THR A 519 6.04 9.93 -11.18
CA THR A 519 4.96 10.51 -10.37
C THR A 519 4.97 12.01 -10.54
N ALA A 520 3.85 12.57 -10.98
CA ALA A 520 3.66 14.02 -11.00
C ALA A 520 3.48 14.52 -9.56
N ILE A 521 4.28 15.51 -9.17
CA ILE A 521 4.17 16.17 -7.86
C ILE A 521 3.78 17.63 -8.04
N VAL A 522 2.85 18.08 -7.22
CA VAL A 522 2.48 19.49 -7.10
C VAL A 522 3.50 20.15 -6.17
N MET A 523 4.20 21.17 -6.68
CA MET A 523 5.24 21.90 -5.97
C MET A 523 4.67 22.92 -4.98
N ASN A 524 3.48 23.47 -5.27
CA ASN A 524 2.81 24.49 -4.46
C ASN A 524 1.50 24.02 -3.81
N PRO A 525 1.44 22.85 -3.12
CA PRO A 525 0.17 22.25 -2.69
C PRO A 525 -0.63 23.13 -1.73
N GLY A 526 0.05 23.91 -0.87
CA GLY A 526 -0.63 24.85 0.05
C GLY A 526 -1.18 26.11 -0.61
N GLU A 527 -0.64 26.50 -1.77
CA GLU A 527 -1.20 27.61 -2.55
C GLU A 527 -2.35 27.15 -3.44
N VAL A 528 -2.30 25.90 -3.91
CA VAL A 528 -3.39 25.25 -4.63
C VAL A 528 -4.63 25.11 -3.75
N SER A 529 -4.46 24.74 -2.47
CA SER A 529 -5.57 24.77 -1.50
C SER A 529 -6.14 26.18 -1.27
N SER A 530 -5.39 27.21 -1.66
CA SER A 530 -5.80 28.63 -1.59
C SER A 530 -6.26 29.18 -2.94
N GLY A 531 -6.47 28.32 -3.95
CA GLY A 531 -7.02 28.68 -5.26
C GLY A 531 -6.01 29.05 -6.36
N LYS A 532 -4.69 28.98 -6.12
CA LYS A 532 -3.68 29.19 -7.17
C LYS A 532 -3.55 27.95 -8.08
N GLU A 533 -3.11 28.17 -9.32
CA GLU A 533 -2.88 27.06 -10.25
C GLU A 533 -1.76 26.11 -9.76
N PRO A 534 -1.93 24.79 -9.97
CA PRO A 534 -0.93 23.80 -9.56
C PRO A 534 0.30 23.87 -10.46
N ILE A 535 1.44 24.14 -9.84
CA ILE A 535 2.75 24.02 -10.47
C ILE A 535 3.21 22.57 -10.30
N THR A 536 3.35 21.83 -11.39
CA THR A 536 3.71 20.41 -11.37
C THR A 536 5.10 20.14 -11.93
N THR A 537 5.75 19.12 -11.39
CA THR A 537 6.99 18.54 -11.91
C THR A 537 6.97 17.03 -11.75
N TRP A 538 7.96 16.34 -12.31
CA TRP A 538 8.09 14.90 -12.26
C TRP A 538 9.14 14.47 -11.24
N THR A 539 8.81 13.45 -10.47
CA THR A 539 9.77 12.68 -9.69
C THR A 539 9.63 11.21 -10.06
N PHE A 540 10.71 10.45 -9.96
CA PHE A 540 10.78 9.07 -10.39
C PHE A 540 11.08 8.21 -9.19
N ASN A 541 10.06 7.49 -8.72
CA ASN A 541 10.24 6.57 -7.61
C ASN A 541 11.07 5.38 -8.09
N ARG A 542 12.15 5.05 -7.38
CA ARG A 542 12.97 3.86 -7.66
C ARG A 542 13.39 3.19 -6.35
N PRO A 543 13.41 1.85 -6.28
CA PRO A 543 13.95 1.16 -5.13
C PRO A 543 15.46 1.40 -5.02
N ILE A 544 16.02 1.20 -3.82
CA ILE A 544 17.46 1.39 -3.55
C ILE A 544 18.32 0.56 -4.52
N GLN A 545 17.88 -0.66 -4.85
CA GLN A 545 18.59 -1.55 -5.78
C GLN A 545 18.83 -0.91 -7.15
N ALA A 546 17.91 -0.06 -7.64
CA ALA A 546 18.04 0.55 -8.97
C ALA A 546 19.18 1.58 -8.98
N TYR A 547 19.35 2.33 -7.90
CA TYR A 547 20.47 3.26 -7.74
C TYR A 547 21.80 2.50 -7.62
N VAL A 548 21.85 1.47 -6.78
CA VAL A 548 23.07 0.66 -6.58
C VAL A 548 23.49 -0.03 -7.88
N ARG A 549 22.54 -0.60 -8.63
CA ARG A 549 22.79 -1.20 -9.94
C ARG A 549 23.34 -0.18 -10.93
N ALA A 550 22.72 1.00 -11.04
CA ALA A 550 23.19 2.03 -11.96
C ALA A 550 24.60 2.54 -11.62
N VAL A 551 24.95 2.61 -10.33
CA VAL A 551 26.31 2.93 -9.86
C VAL A 551 27.30 1.83 -10.28
N ALA A 552 26.96 0.56 -10.03
CA ALA A 552 27.80 -0.57 -10.39
C ALA A 552 28.02 -0.68 -11.91
N GLU A 553 26.96 -0.55 -12.70
CA GLU A 553 27.01 -0.58 -14.17
C GLU A 553 27.79 0.60 -14.77
N ALA A 554 27.90 1.71 -14.04
CA ALA A 554 28.72 2.84 -14.45
C ALA A 554 30.22 2.67 -14.10
N GLY A 555 30.61 1.61 -13.38
CA GLY A 555 32.00 1.35 -13.01
C GLY A 555 32.41 1.96 -11.66
N MET A 556 31.46 2.22 -10.77
CA MET A 556 31.71 2.70 -9.42
C MET A 556 31.27 1.67 -8.37
N VAL A 557 31.84 1.74 -7.17
CA VAL A 557 31.46 0.89 -6.03
C VAL A 557 30.85 1.74 -4.94
N VAL A 558 29.69 1.32 -4.41
CA VAL A 558 29.09 1.93 -3.22
C VAL A 558 29.88 1.49 -1.99
N ASP A 559 30.48 2.46 -1.28
CA ASP A 559 31.32 2.18 -0.10
C ASP A 559 30.75 2.78 1.20
N ALA A 560 29.71 3.61 1.12
CA ALA A 560 28.98 4.09 2.29
C ALA A 560 27.50 4.34 1.96
N ILE A 561 26.62 4.02 2.91
CA ILE A 561 25.21 4.37 2.90
C ILE A 561 24.87 4.93 4.29
N GLU A 562 24.18 6.08 4.32
CA GLU A 562 23.68 6.70 5.54
C GLU A 562 22.19 7.05 5.41
N GLU A 563 21.43 6.86 6.48
CA GLU A 563 20.01 7.23 6.56
C GLU A 563 19.85 8.40 7.54
N TRP A 564 19.31 9.52 7.06
CA TRP A 564 19.24 10.75 7.85
C TRP A 564 17.81 11.12 8.24
N ALA A 565 17.62 11.28 9.55
CA ALA A 565 16.40 11.76 10.18
C ALA A 565 16.19 13.28 9.98
N SER A 566 14.96 13.72 10.26
CA SER A 566 14.62 15.15 10.25
C SER A 566 15.11 15.83 11.53
N ALA A 567 15.87 16.92 11.43
CA ALA A 567 16.28 17.72 12.59
C ALA A 567 15.15 18.59 13.18
N ARG A 568 13.99 18.65 12.52
CA ARG A 568 12.87 19.50 12.93
C ARG A 568 12.20 18.96 14.18
N ARG A 569 11.95 19.86 15.14
CA ARG A 569 11.10 19.58 16.29
C ARG A 569 9.70 20.12 16.07
N SER A 570 8.71 19.34 16.46
CA SER A 570 7.31 19.76 16.50
C SER A 570 7.10 20.81 17.59
N ALA A 571 6.22 21.78 17.31
CA ALA A 571 5.78 22.75 18.30
C ALA A 571 5.10 22.03 19.49
N PRO A 572 5.15 22.59 20.71
CA PRO A 572 4.49 21.99 21.87
C PRO A 572 3.01 21.69 21.58
N GLY A 573 2.58 20.48 21.92
CA GLY A 573 1.22 20.02 21.68
C GLY A 573 1.07 18.54 21.99
N PRO A 574 -0.18 18.03 22.01
CA PRO A 574 -0.50 16.66 22.46
C PRO A 574 0.12 15.55 21.58
N LYS A 575 0.65 15.92 20.42
CA LYS A 575 1.30 15.01 19.45
C LYS A 575 2.80 15.23 19.34
N ALA A 576 3.34 16.28 19.98
CA ALA A 576 4.68 16.74 19.72
C ALA A 576 5.74 15.67 20.02
N ASP A 577 5.61 14.98 21.16
CA ASP A 577 6.58 13.96 21.57
C ASP A 577 6.61 12.78 20.61
N GLU A 578 5.44 12.33 20.18
CA GLU A 578 5.30 11.24 19.23
C GLU A 578 5.80 11.63 17.84
N GLU A 579 5.43 12.81 17.35
CA GLU A 579 5.95 13.34 16.08
C GLU A 579 7.47 13.44 16.10
N ASN A 580 8.02 13.91 17.22
CA ASN A 580 9.45 14.01 17.42
C ASN A 580 10.11 12.62 17.49
N ARG A 581 9.46 11.61 18.08
CA ARG A 581 9.94 10.22 18.06
C ARG A 581 9.97 9.69 16.62
N ALA A 582 8.86 9.76 15.91
CA ALA A 582 8.76 9.26 14.54
C ALA A 582 9.74 9.96 13.58
N ARG A 583 9.99 11.26 13.76
CA ARG A 583 11.01 12.01 12.99
C ARG A 583 12.45 11.53 13.23
N ARG A 584 12.75 10.97 14.40
CA ARG A 584 14.06 10.40 14.75
C ARG A 584 14.23 8.97 14.22
N GLU A 585 13.16 8.19 14.28
CA GLU A 585 13.18 6.76 13.93
C GLU A 585 12.97 6.50 12.43
N ILE A 586 12.21 7.34 11.72
CA ILE A 586 11.87 7.13 10.31
C ILE A 586 12.67 8.11 9.45
N PRO A 587 13.68 7.63 8.69
CA PRO A 587 14.58 8.52 7.98
C PRO A 587 13.85 9.29 6.87
N MET A 588 14.31 10.51 6.67
CA MET A 588 13.79 11.40 5.63
C MET A 588 14.65 11.35 4.39
N PHE A 589 15.96 11.17 4.54
CA PHE A 589 16.92 11.16 3.43
C PHE A 589 17.71 9.86 3.42
N LEU A 590 18.05 9.42 2.21
CA LEU A 590 19.06 8.40 1.95
C LEU A 590 20.26 9.10 1.32
N ALA A 591 21.43 8.92 1.91
CA ALA A 591 22.69 9.36 1.35
C ALA A 591 23.56 8.16 1.01
N MET A 592 24.21 8.20 -0.15
CA MET A 592 25.06 7.13 -0.62
C MET A 592 26.33 7.72 -1.21
N ARG A 593 27.46 7.09 -0.87
CA ARG A 593 28.75 7.38 -1.47
C ARG A 593 29.18 6.22 -2.35
N ALA A 594 29.62 6.56 -3.55
CA ALA A 594 30.28 5.65 -4.46
C ALA A 594 31.69 6.15 -4.78
N ARG A 595 32.58 5.24 -5.15
CA ARG A 595 33.95 5.55 -5.59
C ARG A 595 34.21 5.00 -6.98
N LYS A 596 34.94 5.76 -7.79
CA LYS A 596 35.49 5.28 -9.06
C LYS A 596 36.66 4.33 -8.77
N MET A 597 36.52 3.09 -9.25
CA MET A 597 37.47 1.99 -9.04
C MET A 597 38.64 2.02 -9.99
#